data_AF-A0A7W1MXL6-F1
#
_entry.id   AF-A0A7W1MXL6-F1
#
_cell.length_a   1.000
_cell.length_b   1.000
_cell.length_c   1.000
_cell.angle_alpha   90.00
_cell.angle_beta   90.00
_cell.angle_gamma   90.00
#
_symmetry.space_group_name_H-M   'P 1'
#
loop_
_entity.id
_entity.type
_entity.pdbx_description
1 polymer ?
#
loop_
_entity_poly.entity_id
_entity_poly.type
_entity_poly.pdbx_seq_one_letter_code
_entity_poly.pdbx_strand_id
1 'polypeptide(L)'
;ATDAAARAGAIARRLRRVAGGARVVGITYSNPFLGLYLRGEEGRIRALASVPLAASFNGGLRRAYAGAGARTADVAGAFGSSELVQVESGPGGAPVPVAVARLCRLSWACAPPPRGPDIHPNAAGYRVIAREVLRAAQR
;
A
#
# COMPACT_ATOMS: atom_id res chain seq x y z
N ALA A 1 12.43 -0.64 10.32
CA ALA A 1 11.82 -1.15 9.07
C ALA A 1 12.51 -2.42 8.53
N THR A 2 13.83 -2.55 8.66
CA THR A 2 14.63 -3.67 8.12
C THR A 2 14.28 -5.04 8.72
N ASP A 3 13.97 -5.12 10.02
CA ASP A 3 13.59 -6.39 10.67
C ASP A 3 12.27 -6.97 10.12
N ALA A 4 11.23 -6.15 9.98
CA ALA A 4 9.94 -6.60 9.46
C ALA A 4 10.06 -7.13 8.02
N ALA A 5 10.81 -6.44 7.15
CA ALA A 5 11.04 -6.90 5.79
C ALA A 5 11.84 -8.21 5.75
N ALA A 6 12.89 -8.34 6.56
CA ALA A 6 13.67 -9.57 6.66
C ALA A 6 12.82 -10.76 7.12
N ARG A 7 11.97 -10.57 8.14
CA ARG A 7 11.01 -11.57 8.62
C ARG A 7 10.00 -11.97 7.55
N ALA A 8 9.46 -10.99 6.80
CA ALA A 8 8.55 -11.27 5.69
C ALA A 8 9.21 -12.15 4.62
N GLY A 9 10.48 -11.88 4.27
CA GLY A 9 11.26 -12.74 3.37
C GLY A 9 11.48 -14.15 3.93
N ALA A 10 11.78 -14.28 5.22
CA ALA A 10 11.94 -15.59 5.86
C ALA A 10 10.63 -16.41 5.84
N ILE A 11 9.49 -15.76 6.10
CA ILE A 11 8.16 -16.38 6.00
C ILE A 11 7.88 -16.81 4.57
N ALA A 12 8.07 -15.94 3.58
CA ALA A 12 7.87 -16.26 2.17
C ALA A 12 8.71 -17.48 1.74
N ARG A 13 9.97 -17.55 2.18
CA ARG A 13 10.87 -18.68 1.90
C ARG A 13 10.36 -19.98 2.52
N ARG A 14 9.86 -19.94 3.75
CA ARG A 14 9.28 -21.10 4.43
C ARG A 14 8.01 -21.58 3.72
N LEU A 15 7.10 -20.67 3.40
CA LEU A 15 5.88 -20.96 2.65
C LEU A 15 6.19 -21.63 1.31
N ARG A 16 7.15 -21.10 0.55
CA ARG A 16 7.54 -21.67 -0.75
C ARG A 16 8.01 -23.12 -0.66
N ARG A 17 8.71 -23.50 0.41
CA ARG A 17 9.18 -24.88 0.59
C ARG A 17 8.05 -25.88 0.84
N VAL A 18 6.93 -25.42 1.39
CA VAL A 18 5.79 -26.27 1.75
C VAL A 18 4.56 -26.05 0.86
N ALA A 19 4.66 -25.19 -0.16
CA ALA A 19 3.52 -24.77 -0.97
C ALA A 19 2.97 -25.83 -1.93
N GLY A 20 3.65 -26.97 -2.11
CA GLY A 20 3.14 -28.10 -2.90
C GLY A 20 2.75 -27.76 -4.35
N GLY A 21 3.40 -26.74 -4.95
CA GLY A 21 3.09 -26.24 -6.30
C GLY A 21 2.30 -24.92 -6.33
N ALA A 22 1.74 -24.47 -5.20
CA ALA A 22 1.11 -23.16 -5.11
C ALA A 22 2.14 -22.02 -5.26
N ARG A 23 1.71 -20.92 -5.89
CA ARG A 23 2.53 -19.71 -6.02
C ARG A 23 2.43 -18.87 -4.75
N VAL A 24 3.59 -18.51 -4.19
CA VAL A 24 3.69 -17.58 -3.06
C VAL A 24 3.95 -16.18 -3.59
N VAL A 25 3.03 -15.26 -3.27
CA VAL A 25 3.08 -13.85 -3.68
C VAL A 25 3.10 -12.99 -2.42
N GLY A 26 4.16 -12.19 -2.27
CA GLY A 26 4.19 -11.10 -1.30
C GLY A 26 3.48 -9.86 -1.84
N ILE A 27 3.12 -8.92 -0.97
CA ILE A 27 2.51 -7.64 -1.37
C ILE A 27 3.30 -6.46 -0.83
N THR A 28 3.36 -5.37 -1.58
CA THR A 28 3.63 -4.05 -1.01
C THR A 28 2.38 -3.50 -0.31
N TYR A 29 2.49 -2.38 0.39
CA TYR A 29 1.37 -1.74 1.09
C TYR A 29 1.08 -0.35 0.53
N SER A 30 -0.20 0.02 0.49
CA SER A 30 -0.59 1.43 0.37
C SER A 30 -0.07 2.25 1.55
N ASN A 31 -0.02 3.57 1.41
CA ASN A 31 0.38 4.46 2.50
C ASN A 31 -0.84 5.07 3.22
N PRO A 32 -1.31 4.52 4.36
CA PRO A 32 -2.51 5.00 5.04
C PRO A 32 -2.34 6.38 5.68
N PHE A 33 -1.10 6.83 5.94
CA PHE A 33 -0.83 8.13 6.55
C PHE A 33 -1.20 9.30 5.63
N LEU A 34 -1.42 9.06 4.33
CA LEU A 34 -1.94 10.08 3.42
C LEU A 34 -3.35 10.57 3.82
N GLY A 35 -4.09 9.81 4.63
CA GLY A 35 -5.37 10.26 5.20
C GLY A 35 -5.23 11.44 6.16
N LEU A 36 -4.04 11.65 6.73
CA LEU A 36 -3.74 12.82 7.56
C LEU A 36 -3.70 14.13 6.75
N TYR A 37 -3.57 14.06 5.42
CA TYR A 37 -3.51 15.23 4.56
C TYR A 37 -4.74 16.15 4.69
N LEU A 38 -5.88 15.59 5.11
CA LEU A 38 -7.13 16.31 5.31
C LEU A 38 -7.27 16.93 6.70
N ARG A 39 -6.26 16.81 7.58
CA ARG A 39 -6.31 17.22 9.00
C ARG A 39 -5.47 18.47 9.28
N GLY A 40 -5.62 19.48 8.43
CA GLY A 40 -4.88 20.74 8.54
C GLY A 40 -3.39 20.63 8.18
N GLU A 41 -2.64 21.69 8.44
CA GLU A 41 -1.24 21.85 8.03
C GLU A 41 -0.31 20.78 8.61
N GLU A 42 -0.38 20.55 9.93
CA GLU A 42 0.43 19.53 10.60
C GLU A 42 0.11 18.11 10.06
N GLY A 43 -1.16 17.85 9.73
CA GLY A 43 -1.59 16.62 9.08
C GLY A 43 -0.99 16.44 7.69
N ARG A 44 -0.95 17.51 6.88
CA ARG A 44 -0.30 17.52 5.55
C ARG A 44 1.21 17.26 5.66
N ILE A 45 1.90 17.91 6.60
CA ILE A 45 3.33 17.69 6.81
C ILE A 45 3.61 16.22 7.11
N ARG A 46 2.84 15.61 8.04
CA ARG A 46 2.98 14.19 8.38
C ARG A 46 2.64 13.26 7.21
N ALA A 47 1.57 13.56 6.46
CA ALA A 47 1.19 12.81 5.28
C ALA A 47 2.31 12.81 4.22
N LEU A 48 2.89 13.97 3.93
CA LEU A 48 3.97 14.09 2.93
C LEU A 48 5.27 13.42 3.42
N ALA A 49 5.65 13.60 4.68
CA ALA A 49 6.82 12.95 5.28
C ALA A 49 6.72 11.41 5.27
N SER A 50 5.50 10.86 5.30
CA SER A 50 5.29 9.41 5.27
C SER A 50 5.60 8.75 3.93
N VAL A 51 5.57 9.50 2.81
CA VAL A 51 5.76 8.95 1.45
C VAL A 51 7.14 8.31 1.25
N PRO A 52 8.27 8.98 1.52
CA PRO A 52 9.59 8.34 1.39
C PRO A 52 9.78 7.18 2.38
N LEU A 53 9.17 7.24 3.57
CA LEU A 53 9.22 6.15 4.54
C LEU A 53 8.47 4.90 4.04
N ALA A 54 7.25 5.09 3.51
CA ALA A 54 6.47 4.02 2.90
C ALA A 54 7.18 3.43 1.67
N ALA A 55 7.79 4.28 0.84
CA ALA A 55 8.60 3.84 -0.30
C ALA A 55 9.80 2.98 0.14
N SER A 56 10.54 3.43 1.16
CA SER A 56 11.67 2.68 1.72
C SER A 56 11.24 1.33 2.29
N PHE A 57 10.14 1.30 3.05
CA PHE A 57 9.56 0.07 3.60
C PHE A 57 9.17 -0.92 2.50
N ASN A 58 8.41 -0.46 1.49
CA ASN A 58 8.00 -1.27 0.35
C ASN A 58 9.19 -1.74 -0.50
N GLY A 59 10.24 -0.93 -0.63
CA GLY A 59 11.50 -1.33 -1.26
C GLY A 59 12.19 -2.47 -0.49
N GLY A 60 12.18 -2.41 0.84
CA GLY A 60 12.66 -3.50 1.70
C GLY A 60 11.87 -4.79 1.51
N LEU A 61 10.54 -4.71 1.49
CA LEU A 61 9.65 -5.86 1.23
C LEU A 61 9.94 -6.50 -0.12
N ARG A 62 10.01 -5.71 -1.20
CA ARG A 62 10.32 -6.20 -2.55
C ARG A 62 11.64 -6.96 -2.58
N ARG A 63 12.71 -6.40 -1.98
CA ARG A 63 14.03 -7.08 -1.90
C ARG A 63 13.95 -8.39 -1.10
N ALA A 64 13.26 -8.39 0.03
CA ALA A 64 13.13 -9.57 0.87
C ALA A 64 12.35 -10.71 0.19
N TYR A 65 11.24 -10.39 -0.50
CA TYR A 65 10.48 -11.37 -1.28
C TYR A 65 11.27 -11.88 -2.48
N ALA A 66 11.96 -11.00 -3.21
CA ALA A 66 12.84 -11.40 -4.31
C ALA A 66 13.95 -12.36 -3.83
N GLY A 67 14.62 -12.03 -2.71
CA GLY A 67 15.63 -12.90 -2.09
C GLY A 67 15.06 -14.22 -1.54
N ALA A 68 13.74 -14.33 -1.37
CA ALA A 68 13.04 -15.58 -1.05
C ALA A 68 12.58 -16.36 -2.29
N GLY A 69 12.78 -15.83 -3.49
CA GLY A 69 12.26 -16.38 -4.75
C GLY A 69 10.75 -16.25 -4.90
N ALA A 70 10.12 -15.31 -4.18
CA ALA A 70 8.70 -15.00 -4.28
C ALA A 70 8.46 -13.80 -5.20
N ARG A 71 7.33 -13.80 -5.91
CA ARG A 71 6.84 -12.63 -6.66
C ARG A 71 6.27 -11.61 -5.69
N THR A 72 6.21 -10.34 -6.11
CA THR A 72 5.58 -9.26 -5.32
C THR A 72 4.49 -8.58 -6.12
N ALA A 73 3.28 -8.50 -5.57
CA ALA A 73 2.18 -7.70 -6.08
C ALA A 73 2.37 -6.23 -5.69
N ASP A 74 2.27 -5.32 -6.66
CA ASP A 74 2.54 -3.89 -6.43
C ASP A 74 1.31 -3.07 -6.03
N VAL A 75 0.86 -3.29 -4.80
CA VAL A 75 -0.26 -2.54 -4.21
C VAL A 75 0.08 -1.06 -4.02
N ALA A 76 1.30 -0.75 -3.58
CA ALA A 76 1.76 0.62 -3.38
C ALA A 76 1.64 1.47 -4.66
N GLY A 77 2.11 0.91 -5.78
CA GLY A 77 1.99 1.51 -7.11
C GLY A 77 0.53 1.58 -7.59
N ALA A 78 -0.25 0.51 -7.39
CA ALA A 78 -1.67 0.49 -7.78
C ALA A 78 -2.52 1.54 -7.02
N PHE A 79 -2.13 1.90 -5.80
CA PHE A 79 -2.74 2.99 -5.02
C PHE A 79 -2.15 4.37 -5.37
N GLY A 80 -1.08 4.46 -6.16
CA GLY A 80 -0.39 5.70 -6.49
C GLY A 80 0.26 6.35 -5.26
N SER A 81 0.80 5.54 -4.34
CA SER A 81 1.17 6.01 -2.98
C SER A 81 2.31 7.04 -2.94
N SER A 82 2.95 7.32 -4.07
CA SER A 82 4.01 8.31 -4.24
C SER A 82 3.65 9.44 -5.22
N GLU A 83 2.45 9.44 -5.79
CA GLU A 83 2.00 10.39 -6.80
C GLU A 83 1.56 11.71 -6.15
N LEU A 84 2.55 12.57 -5.87
CA LEU A 84 2.35 13.83 -5.14
C LEU A 84 2.20 15.08 -6.03
N VAL A 85 2.63 14.99 -7.29
CA VAL A 85 2.66 16.15 -8.21
C VAL A 85 1.31 16.36 -8.89
N GLN A 86 0.74 15.28 -9.43
CA GLN A 86 -0.56 15.32 -10.10
C GLN A 86 -1.67 15.45 -9.06
N VAL A 87 -2.74 16.18 -9.40
CA VAL A 87 -3.91 16.37 -8.55
C VAL A 87 -5.16 15.77 -9.17
N GLU A 88 -6.05 15.25 -8.34
CA GLU A 88 -7.38 14.74 -8.70
C GLU A 88 -8.41 15.29 -7.69
N SER A 89 -9.70 15.21 -8.00
CA SER A 89 -10.78 15.55 -7.06
C SER A 89 -10.77 14.61 -5.85
N GLY A 90 -10.54 15.16 -4.67
CA GLY A 90 -10.58 14.47 -3.37
C GLY A 90 -11.94 14.56 -2.68
N PRO A 91 -12.01 14.18 -1.40
CA PRO A 91 -13.23 14.33 -0.59
C PRO A 91 -13.78 15.76 -0.64
N GLY A 92 -15.10 15.90 -0.82
CA GLY A 92 -15.75 17.20 -0.97
C GLY A 92 -15.45 17.94 -2.28
N GLY A 93 -14.77 17.31 -3.24
CA GLY A 93 -14.43 17.90 -4.54
C GLY A 93 -13.14 18.74 -4.54
N ALA A 94 -12.49 18.93 -3.39
CA ALA A 94 -11.26 19.70 -3.29
C ALA A 94 -10.10 19.04 -4.07
N PRO A 95 -9.27 19.80 -4.79
CA PRO A 95 -8.10 19.25 -5.46
C PRO A 95 -7.07 18.79 -4.43
N VAL A 96 -6.66 17.53 -4.52
CA VAL A 96 -5.61 16.94 -3.67
C VAL A 96 -4.66 16.11 -4.53
N PRO A 97 -3.43 15.82 -4.06
CA PRO A 97 -2.54 14.92 -4.79
C PRO A 97 -3.19 13.57 -5.07
N VAL A 98 -2.87 12.99 -6.23
CA VAL A 98 -3.38 11.67 -6.67
C VAL A 98 -3.24 10.62 -5.57
N ALA A 99 -2.10 10.60 -4.87
CA ALA A 99 -1.84 9.68 -3.77
C ALA A 99 -2.91 9.78 -2.66
N VAL A 100 -3.32 11.01 -2.30
CA VAL A 100 -4.34 11.29 -1.28
C VAL A 100 -5.72 10.91 -1.81
N ALA A 101 -6.09 11.36 -3.01
CA ALA A 101 -7.39 11.06 -3.62
C ALA A 101 -7.62 9.55 -3.75
N ARG A 102 -6.61 8.81 -4.24
CA ARG A 102 -6.69 7.36 -4.42
C ARG A 102 -6.73 6.62 -3.09
N LEU A 103 -5.95 7.03 -2.08
CA LEU A 103 -6.07 6.45 -0.75
C LEU A 103 -7.51 6.63 -0.23
N CYS A 104 -8.05 7.85 -0.26
CA CYS A 104 -9.38 8.13 0.26
C CYS A 104 -10.48 7.35 -0.49
N ARG A 105 -10.32 7.17 -1.81
CA ARG A 105 -11.27 6.40 -2.62
C ARG A 105 -11.21 4.88 -2.35
N LEU A 106 -10.02 4.35 -2.07
CA LEU A 106 -9.77 2.91 -2.00
C LEU A 106 -9.66 2.36 -0.57
N SER A 107 -9.78 3.21 0.45
CA SER A 107 -9.69 2.83 1.86
C SER A 107 -10.74 3.52 2.71
N TRP A 108 -10.78 3.16 3.98
CA TRP A 108 -11.57 3.86 5.00
C TRP A 108 -10.77 4.97 5.71
N ALA A 109 -9.55 5.28 5.25
CA ALA A 109 -8.62 6.14 5.98
C ALA A 109 -9.11 7.60 6.05
N CYS A 110 -9.93 8.01 5.09
CA CYS A 110 -10.54 9.33 5.01
C CYS A 110 -12.04 9.31 5.32
N ALA A 111 -12.60 8.16 5.68
CA ALA A 111 -14.03 8.04 5.96
C ALA A 111 -14.35 8.63 7.35
N PRO A 112 -15.55 9.22 7.53
CA PRO A 112 -16.02 9.61 8.85
C PRO A 112 -16.42 8.39 9.71
N PRO A 113 -16.63 8.58 11.03
CA PRO A 113 -17.27 7.60 11.88
C PRO A 113 -18.63 7.14 11.32
N PRO A 114 -19.06 5.90 11.57
CA PRO A 114 -18.45 4.93 12.49
C PRO A 114 -17.36 4.06 11.85
N ARG A 115 -17.13 4.17 10.53
CA ARG A 115 -16.19 3.30 9.81
C ARG A 115 -14.77 3.81 9.82
N GLY A 116 -14.58 5.13 9.75
CA GLY A 116 -13.25 5.74 9.74
C GLY A 116 -13.02 6.73 10.88
N PRO A 117 -11.76 7.19 11.05
CA PRO A 117 -10.61 6.86 10.20
C PRO A 117 -10.09 5.44 10.44
N ASP A 118 -10.03 4.64 9.38
CA ASP A 118 -9.53 3.26 9.44
C ASP A 118 -8.52 3.04 8.30
N ILE A 119 -7.32 2.59 8.65
CA ILE A 119 -6.20 2.41 7.73
C ILE A 119 -6.43 1.32 6.66
N HIS A 120 -7.47 0.50 6.80
CA HIS A 120 -7.71 -0.64 5.92
C HIS A 120 -8.36 -0.23 4.58
N PRO A 121 -8.05 -0.95 3.49
CA PRO A 121 -8.76 -0.83 2.23
C PRO A 121 -10.26 -1.06 2.39
N ASN A 122 -11.06 -0.41 1.54
CA ASN A 122 -12.48 -0.70 1.40
C ASN A 122 -12.68 -1.81 0.35
N ALA A 123 -13.94 -2.15 0.04
CA ALA A 123 -14.22 -3.19 -0.95
C ALA A 123 -13.57 -2.90 -2.33
N ALA A 124 -13.54 -1.63 -2.77
CA ALA A 124 -12.89 -1.26 -4.02
C ALA A 124 -11.36 -1.41 -3.95
N GLY A 125 -10.74 -1.03 -2.83
CA GLY A 125 -9.32 -1.23 -2.57
C GLY A 125 -8.92 -2.71 -2.53
N TYR A 126 -9.70 -3.56 -1.86
CA TYR A 126 -9.46 -5.01 -1.86
C TYR A 126 -9.58 -5.63 -3.26
N ARG A 127 -10.48 -5.13 -4.12
CA ARG A 127 -10.52 -5.54 -5.53
C ARG A 127 -9.26 -5.15 -6.29
N VAL A 128 -8.68 -3.98 -6.03
CA VAL A 128 -7.38 -3.57 -6.60
C VAL A 128 -6.28 -4.53 -6.14
N ILE A 129 -6.20 -4.81 -4.84
CA ILE A 129 -5.19 -5.72 -4.26
C ILE A 129 -5.32 -7.11 -4.87
N ALA A 130 -6.53 -7.67 -4.93
CA ALA A 130 -6.77 -8.99 -5.51
C ALA A 130 -6.30 -9.06 -6.97
N ARG A 131 -6.56 -8.02 -7.78
CA ARG A 131 -6.07 -7.95 -9.16
C ARG A 131 -4.54 -7.91 -9.24
N GLU A 132 -3.86 -7.17 -8.37
CA GLU A 132 -2.39 -7.17 -8.34
C GLU A 132 -1.82 -8.53 -7.93
N VAL A 133 -2.44 -9.21 -6.97
CA VAL A 133 -2.03 -10.57 -6.57
C VAL A 133 -2.20 -11.55 -7.72
N LEU A 134 -3.34 -11.52 -8.42
CA LEU A 134 -3.58 -12.37 -9.59
C LEU A 134 -2.56 -12.08 -10.71
N ARG A 135 -2.30 -10.80 -11.01
CA ARG A 135 -1.26 -10.41 -11.98
C ARG A 135 0.12 -10.94 -11.62
N ALA A 136 0.52 -10.82 -10.37
CA ALA A 136 1.82 -11.30 -9.89
C ALA A 136 1.89 -12.83 -9.86
N ALA A 137 0.76 -13.51 -9.64
CA ALA A 137 0.66 -14.96 -9.67
C ALA A 137 0.64 -15.53 -11.10
N GLN A 138 0.36 -14.75 -12.14
CA GLN A 138 0.32 -15.25 -13.53
C GLN A 138 1.67 -15.17 -14.27
N ARG A 139 2.67 -14.49 -13.70
CA ARG A 139 4.00 -14.26 -14.29
C ARG A 139 5.09 -15.07 -13.59
#